data_AF-A0A803Q122-F1
#
_entry.id   AF-A0A803Q122-F1
#
_cell.length_a   1.000
_cell.length_b   1.000
_cell.length_c   1.000
_cell.angle_alpha   90.00
_cell.angle_beta   90.00
_cell.angle_gamma   90.00
#
_symmetry.space_group_name_H-M   'P 1'
#
loop_
_entity.id
_entity.type
_entity.pdbx_description
1 polymer ?
#
loop_
_entity_poly.entity_id
_entity_poly.type
_entity_poly.pdbx_seq_one_letter_code
_entity_poly.pdbx_strand_id
1 'polypeptide(L)'
;MAILGKLSNYSWEAKAVLALAAFAFEFGDLWLMAQLYHSDPLAQHLAVLKRVPALIKTTSELQKRRQAVFELSSLIMVAMRVIAIFDEFERLTAGYDVKGIPGLSSALDHMPVDVYWAILTIAACATKLSILTSDDPDQDHDLSPYAQKISYILNRLTMQLNVIRRQLGKRVLL
;
A
#
# COMPACT_ATOMS: atom_id res chain seq x y z
N MET A 1 18.19 -4.84 11.94
CA MET A 1 18.24 -6.14 11.24
C MET A 1 17.40 -7.26 11.87
N ALA A 2 17.19 -7.31 13.19
CA ALA A 2 16.42 -8.40 13.82
C ALA A 2 14.97 -8.57 13.32
N ILE A 3 14.27 -7.47 13.00
CA ILE A 3 12.90 -7.51 12.47
C ILE A 3 12.85 -8.14 11.07
N LEU A 4 13.79 -7.81 10.17
CA LEU A 4 13.86 -8.42 8.84
C LEU A 4 14.16 -9.93 8.93
N GLY A 5 14.97 -10.34 9.91
CA GLY A 5 15.18 -11.75 10.22
C GLY A 5 13.92 -12.47 10.73
N LYS A 6 13.04 -11.79 11.47
CA LYS A 6 11.74 -12.37 11.86
C LYS A 6 10.79 -12.51 10.67
N LEU A 7 10.86 -11.58 9.71
CA LEU A 7 10.01 -11.57 8.53
C LEU A 7 10.47 -12.55 7.44
N SER A 8 11.69 -13.07 7.49
CA SER A 8 12.26 -13.89 6.40
C SER A 8 11.37 -15.08 6.02
N ASN A 9 10.79 -15.73 7.03
CA ASN A 9 10.02 -16.98 6.88
C ASN A 9 8.55 -16.76 6.50
N TYR A 10 8.08 -15.51 6.45
CA TYR A 10 6.72 -15.19 6.01
C TYR A 10 6.60 -15.29 4.49
N SER A 11 5.40 -15.59 3.97
CA SER A 11 5.14 -15.49 2.53
C SER A 11 5.36 -14.06 2.03
N TRP A 12 5.56 -13.90 0.72
CA TRP A 12 5.69 -12.57 0.12
C TRP A 12 4.41 -11.77 0.27
N GLU A 13 3.25 -12.41 0.10
CA GLU A 13 1.93 -11.81 0.32
C GLU A 13 1.78 -11.32 1.77
N ALA A 14 2.09 -12.16 2.76
CA ALA A 14 2.06 -11.77 4.18
C ALA A 14 2.99 -10.58 4.50
N LYS A 15 4.18 -10.51 3.89
CA LYS A 15 5.09 -9.35 4.05
C LYS A 15 4.43 -8.05 3.57
N ALA A 16 3.72 -8.08 2.45
CA ALA A 16 3.03 -6.89 1.94
C ALA A 16 1.81 -6.52 2.79
N VAL A 17 1.03 -7.51 3.24
CA VAL A 17 -0.10 -7.27 4.16
C VAL A 17 0.38 -6.62 5.46
N LEU A 18 1.50 -7.08 6.02
CA LEU A 18 2.09 -6.49 7.23
C LEU A 18 2.55 -5.04 6.99
N ALA A 19 3.17 -4.75 5.84
CA ALA A 19 3.55 -3.38 5.49
C ALA A 19 2.33 -2.45 5.36
N LEU A 20 1.26 -2.93 4.71
CA LEU A 20 0.01 -2.20 4.57
C LEU A 20 -0.66 -1.96 5.93
N ALA A 21 -0.68 -2.96 6.80
CA ALA A 21 -1.25 -2.85 8.14
C ALA A 21 -0.47 -1.84 9.00
N ALA A 22 0.86 -1.86 8.94
CA ALA A 22 1.71 -0.89 9.61
C ALA A 22 1.41 0.54 9.13
N PHE A 23 1.31 0.75 7.81
CA PHE A 23 0.94 2.05 7.26
C PHE A 23 -0.46 2.50 7.69
N ALA A 24 -1.45 1.60 7.63
CA ALA A 24 -2.82 1.90 8.03
C ALA A 24 -2.91 2.32 9.51
N PHE A 25 -2.13 1.67 10.37
CA PHE A 25 -2.02 2.03 11.78
C PHE A 25 -1.45 3.43 11.98
N GLU A 26 -0.32 3.77 11.33
CA GLU A 26 0.29 5.09 11.42
C GLU A 26 -0.60 6.20 10.84
N PHE A 27 -1.20 5.95 9.67
CA PHE A 27 -2.09 6.89 9.01
C PHE A 27 -3.37 7.13 9.79
N GLY A 28 -3.99 6.06 10.30
CA GLY A 28 -5.25 6.14 11.06
C GLY A 28 -5.11 6.93 12.35
N ASP A 29 -4.01 6.72 13.08
CA ASP A 29 -3.71 7.46 14.30
C ASP A 29 -3.50 8.96 14.02
N LEU A 30 -2.74 9.29 12.96
CA LEU A 30 -2.56 10.69 12.53
C LEU A 30 -3.87 11.35 12.12
N TRP A 31 -4.72 10.65 11.36
CA TRP A 31 -5.99 11.19 10.88
C TRP A 31 -7.00 11.39 12.01
N LEU A 32 -7.09 10.44 12.94
CA LEU A 32 -7.95 10.53 14.12
C LEU A 32 -7.58 11.76 14.97
N MET A 33 -6.29 11.96 15.21
CA MET A 33 -5.79 13.12 15.95
C MET A 33 -6.09 14.44 15.21
N ALA A 34 -6.04 14.45 13.88
CA ALA A 34 -6.41 15.63 13.10
C ALA A 34 -7.90 15.97 13.21
N GLN A 35 -8.77 14.96 13.27
CA GLN A 35 -10.22 15.15 13.45
C GLN A 35 -10.60 15.64 14.86
N LEU A 36 -9.94 15.11 15.89
CA LEU A 36 -10.25 15.43 17.29
C LEU A 36 -9.59 16.73 17.79
N TYR A 37 -8.68 17.32 16.99
CA TYR A 37 -7.89 18.50 17.37
C TYR A 37 -8.70 19.68 17.91
N HIS A 38 -9.91 19.92 17.40
CA HIS A 38 -10.77 21.02 17.82
C HIS A 38 -11.84 20.64 18.86
N SER A 39 -12.00 19.35 19.16
CA SER A 39 -13.14 18.83 19.93
C SER A 39 -12.74 18.22 21.28
N ASP A 40 -11.48 17.81 21.45
CA ASP A 40 -10.99 17.16 22.67
C ASP A 40 -9.66 17.81 23.15
N PRO A 41 -9.62 18.42 24.35
CA PRO A 41 -8.41 19.03 24.92
C PRO A 41 -7.25 18.03 25.13
N LEU A 42 -7.55 16.76 25.41
CA LEU A 42 -6.53 15.71 25.55
C LEU A 42 -5.95 15.35 24.18
N ALA A 43 -6.81 15.18 23.17
CA ALA A 43 -6.40 14.98 21.79
C ALA A 43 -5.62 16.20 21.27
N GLN A 44 -5.97 17.43 21.67
CA GLN A 44 -5.22 18.64 21.32
C GLN A 44 -3.78 18.59 21.83
N HIS A 45 -3.56 18.22 23.09
CA HIS A 45 -2.21 18.08 23.65
C HIS A 45 -1.42 16.93 23.02
N LEU A 46 -2.05 15.78 22.78
CA LEU A 46 -1.42 14.64 22.08
C LEU A 46 -1.11 14.96 20.62
N ALA A 47 -2.00 15.68 19.93
CA ALA A 47 -1.84 16.15 18.56
C ALA A 47 -0.67 17.13 18.46
N VAL A 48 -0.52 18.06 19.40
CA VAL A 48 0.65 18.93 19.50
C VAL A 48 1.94 18.12 19.68
N LEU A 49 1.91 17.10 20.55
CA LEU A 49 3.06 16.21 20.77
C LEU A 49 3.43 15.40 19.52
N LYS A 50 2.43 14.97 18.74
CA LYS A 50 2.59 14.30 17.44
C LYS A 50 2.65 15.26 16.23
N ARG A 51 2.75 16.58 16.46
CA ARG A 51 2.91 17.65 15.45
C ARG A 51 1.81 17.75 14.38
N VAL A 52 0.64 17.19 14.68
CA VAL A 52 -0.58 17.27 13.85
C VAL A 52 -1.06 18.72 13.56
N PRO A 53 -0.84 19.75 14.41
CA PRO A 53 -1.24 21.13 14.10
C PRO A 53 -0.67 21.70 12.80
N ALA A 54 0.46 21.16 12.30
CA ALA A 54 1.00 21.53 11.01
C ALA A 54 0.00 21.24 9.85
N LEU A 55 -0.84 20.21 9.99
CA LEU A 55 -1.85 19.84 9.00
C LEU A 55 -3.09 20.76 9.01
N ILE A 56 -3.26 21.61 10.02
CA ILE A 56 -4.55 22.28 10.31
C ILE A 56 -4.45 23.82 10.32
N LYS A 57 -3.25 24.41 10.48
CA LYS A 57 -3.13 25.84 10.86
C LYS A 57 -3.04 26.90 9.75
N THR A 58 -2.86 26.57 8.46
CA THR A 58 -2.66 27.59 7.40
C THR A 58 -3.54 27.34 6.19
N THR A 59 -4.47 28.26 5.91
CA THR A 59 -5.66 28.05 5.05
C THR A 59 -5.36 27.69 3.59
N SER A 60 -4.28 28.21 2.99
CA SER A 60 -3.84 27.87 1.62
C SER A 60 -2.99 26.60 1.57
N GLU A 61 -2.14 26.38 2.58
CA GLU A 61 -1.29 25.19 2.75
C GLU A 61 -2.11 23.94 3.11
N LEU A 62 -3.25 24.12 3.77
CA LEU A 62 -4.22 23.06 4.09
C LEU A 62 -4.75 22.37 2.82
N GLN A 63 -5.00 23.13 1.75
CA GLN A 63 -5.51 22.57 0.51
C GLN A 63 -4.45 21.73 -0.21
N LYS A 64 -3.20 22.21 -0.26
CA LYS A 64 -2.07 21.44 -0.80
C LYS A 64 -1.82 20.16 0.00
N ARG A 65 -1.86 20.25 1.34
CA ARG A 65 -1.69 19.09 2.22
C ARG A 65 -2.83 18.08 2.09
N ARG A 66 -4.09 18.53 2.00
CA ARG A 66 -5.24 17.65 1.73
C ARG A 66 -5.11 16.94 0.39
N GLN A 67 -4.66 17.66 -0.64
CA GLN A 67 -4.40 17.10 -1.96
C GLN A 67 -3.29 16.03 -1.89
N ALA A 68 -2.18 16.31 -1.21
CA ALA A 68 -1.11 15.33 -1.02
C ALA A 68 -1.57 14.09 -0.23
N VAL A 69 -2.40 14.25 0.81
CA VAL A 69 -3.01 13.14 1.55
C VAL A 69 -3.96 12.32 0.66
N PHE A 70 -4.71 12.98 -0.21
CA PHE A 70 -5.59 12.31 -1.17
C PHE A 70 -4.79 11.50 -2.20
N GLU A 71 -3.71 12.06 -2.74
CA GLU A 71 -2.80 11.37 -3.65
C GLU A 71 -2.16 10.14 -3.00
N LEU A 72 -1.71 10.27 -1.75
CA LEU A 72 -1.20 9.17 -0.94
C LEU A 72 -2.25 8.07 -0.76
N SER A 73 -3.47 8.45 -0.39
CA SER A 73 -4.58 7.51 -0.18
C SER A 73 -4.93 6.77 -1.48
N SER A 74 -4.93 7.48 -2.61
CA SER A 74 -5.13 6.89 -3.94
C SER A 74 -4.05 5.87 -4.27
N LEU A 75 -2.78 6.21 -4.01
CA LEU A 75 -1.65 5.33 -4.28
C LEU A 75 -1.66 4.07 -3.40
N ILE A 76 -2.03 4.22 -2.11
CA ILE A 76 -2.22 3.10 -1.20
C ILE A 76 -3.37 2.20 -1.66
N MET A 77 -4.48 2.75 -2.16
CA MET A 77 -5.54 1.93 -2.76
C MET A 77 -5.06 1.10 -3.96
N VAL A 78 -4.16 1.63 -4.79
CA VAL A 78 -3.56 0.86 -5.89
C VAL A 78 -2.69 -0.28 -5.35
N ALA A 79 -1.84 -0.02 -4.35
CA ALA A 79 -1.03 -1.04 -3.70
C ALA A 79 -1.90 -2.13 -3.04
N MET A 80 -3.00 -1.76 -2.39
CA MET A 80 -3.98 -2.70 -1.81
C MET A 80 -4.56 -3.64 -2.88
N ARG A 81 -4.92 -3.11 -4.05
CA ARG A 81 -5.43 -3.93 -5.16
C ARG A 81 -4.41 -4.92 -5.67
N VAL A 82 -3.13 -4.52 -5.75
CA VAL A 82 -2.03 -5.42 -6.11
C VAL A 82 -1.90 -6.56 -5.09
N ILE A 83 -1.94 -6.24 -3.80
CA ILE A 83 -1.88 -7.24 -2.72
C ILE A 83 -3.07 -8.21 -2.79
N ALA A 84 -4.28 -7.71 -3.06
CA ALA A 84 -5.46 -8.55 -3.21
C ALA A 84 -5.36 -9.55 -4.38
N ILE A 85 -4.64 -9.19 -5.46
CA ILE A 85 -4.37 -10.13 -6.56
C ILE A 85 -3.38 -11.22 -6.12
N PHE A 86 -2.41 -10.90 -5.27
CA PHE A 86 -1.49 -11.91 -4.73
C PHE A 86 -2.22 -12.92 -3.84
N ASP A 87 -3.11 -12.46 -2.95
CA ASP A 87 -3.99 -13.35 -2.17
C ASP A 87 -4.80 -14.26 -3.11
N GLU A 88 -5.33 -13.72 -4.20
CA GLU A 88 -6.06 -14.54 -5.17
C GLU A 88 -5.18 -15.59 -5.86
N PHE A 89 -3.94 -15.26 -6.22
CA PHE A 89 -3.01 -16.24 -6.74
C PHE A 89 -2.70 -17.34 -5.73
N GLU A 90 -2.45 -17.00 -4.46
CA GLU A 90 -2.24 -18.01 -3.42
C GLU A 90 -3.47 -18.92 -3.27
N ARG A 91 -4.69 -18.36 -3.27
CA ARG A 91 -5.93 -19.15 -3.26
C ARG A 91 -6.08 -20.07 -4.46
N LEU A 92 -5.70 -19.61 -5.65
CA LEU A 92 -5.70 -20.44 -6.87
C LEU A 92 -4.68 -21.57 -6.80
N THR A 93 -3.50 -21.33 -6.21
CA THR A 93 -2.48 -22.39 -6.03
C THR A 93 -2.91 -23.47 -5.05
N ALA A 94 -3.73 -23.14 -4.05
CA ALA A 94 -4.28 -24.11 -3.12
C ALA A 94 -5.37 -25.00 -3.76
N GLY A 95 -6.10 -24.47 -4.75
CA GLY A 95 -7.22 -25.17 -5.40
C GLY A 95 -6.89 -25.91 -6.69
N TYR A 96 -5.75 -25.63 -7.32
CA TYR A 96 -5.39 -26.17 -8.65
C TYR A 96 -3.91 -26.55 -8.72
N ASP A 97 -3.58 -27.59 -9.52
CA ASP A 97 -2.19 -27.90 -9.83
C ASP A 97 -1.55 -26.79 -10.68
N VAL A 98 -0.64 -26.04 -10.06
CA VAL A 98 0.10 -24.92 -10.65
C VAL A 98 0.83 -25.33 -11.92
N LYS A 99 1.33 -26.57 -11.99
CA LYS A 99 2.03 -27.10 -13.17
C LYS A 99 1.10 -27.22 -14.39
N GLY A 100 -0.20 -27.35 -14.14
CA GLY A 100 -1.20 -27.38 -15.19
C GLY A 100 -1.49 -26.01 -15.80
N ILE A 101 -1.07 -24.90 -15.19
CA ILE A 101 -1.45 -23.54 -15.63
C ILE A 101 -0.19 -22.69 -15.79
N PRO A 102 0.44 -22.67 -16.97
CA PRO A 102 1.72 -21.97 -17.18
C PRO A 102 1.62 -20.47 -16.89
N GLY A 103 0.45 -19.85 -17.09
CA GLY A 103 0.21 -18.45 -16.73
C GLY A 103 0.28 -18.19 -15.21
N LEU A 104 -0.16 -19.15 -14.38
CA LEU A 104 -0.09 -19.04 -12.92
C LEU A 104 1.33 -19.24 -12.42
N SER A 105 2.06 -20.24 -12.95
CA SER A 105 3.48 -20.45 -12.62
C SER A 105 4.32 -19.21 -12.92
N SER A 106 4.17 -18.63 -14.11
CA SER A 106 4.93 -17.43 -14.49
C SER A 106 4.61 -16.21 -13.63
N ALA A 107 3.36 -16.08 -13.15
CA ALA A 107 2.97 -14.99 -12.25
C ALA A 107 3.61 -15.15 -10.87
N LEU A 108 3.66 -16.37 -10.33
CA LEU A 108 4.28 -16.66 -9.04
C LEU A 108 5.79 -16.43 -9.04
N ASP A 109 6.48 -16.76 -10.14
CA ASP A 109 7.92 -16.52 -10.27
C ASP A 109 8.29 -15.03 -10.22
N HIS A 110 7.42 -14.16 -10.75
CA HIS A 110 7.61 -12.70 -10.72
C HIS A 110 7.04 -12.03 -9.45
N MET A 111 6.20 -12.73 -8.70
CA MET A 111 5.51 -12.20 -7.51
C MET A 111 6.44 -11.55 -6.46
N PRO A 112 7.62 -12.11 -6.11
CA PRO A 112 8.53 -11.49 -5.15
C PRO A 112 8.93 -10.05 -5.51
N VAL A 113 9.18 -9.81 -6.81
CA VAL A 113 9.58 -8.50 -7.31
C VAL A 113 8.41 -7.52 -7.24
N ASP A 114 7.21 -7.97 -7.58
CA ASP A 114 6.02 -7.13 -7.58
C ASP A 114 5.56 -6.77 -6.16
N VAL A 115 5.65 -7.73 -5.25
CA VAL A 115 5.45 -7.54 -3.81
C VAL A 115 6.43 -6.50 -3.26
N TYR A 116 7.71 -6.61 -3.63
CA TYR A 116 8.71 -5.63 -3.22
C TYR A 116 8.34 -4.21 -3.66
N TRP A 117 7.87 -4.03 -4.90
CA TRP A 117 7.42 -2.73 -5.40
C TRP A 117 6.17 -2.21 -4.67
N ALA A 118 5.24 -3.09 -4.28
CA ALA A 118 4.10 -2.71 -3.46
C ALA A 118 4.54 -2.21 -2.08
N ILE A 119 5.42 -2.95 -1.40
CA ILE A 119 5.99 -2.55 -0.10
C ILE A 119 6.75 -1.22 -0.22
N LEU A 120 7.57 -1.07 -1.27
CA LEU A 120 8.35 0.14 -1.49
C LEU A 120 7.44 1.37 -1.74
N THR A 121 6.34 1.17 -2.46
CA THR A 121 5.31 2.21 -2.67
C THR A 121 4.66 2.62 -1.34
N ILE A 122 4.30 1.65 -0.50
CA ILE A 122 3.74 1.92 0.85
C ILE A 122 4.76 2.68 1.71
N ALA A 123 6.03 2.29 1.68
CA ALA A 123 7.09 2.98 2.42
C ALA A 123 7.34 4.41 1.92
N ALA A 124 7.28 4.65 0.61
CA ALA A 124 7.35 5.99 0.02
C ALA A 124 6.17 6.85 0.49
N CYS A 125 4.95 6.30 0.51
CA CYS A 125 3.79 6.98 1.06
C CYS A 125 3.97 7.33 2.55
N ALA A 126 4.48 6.41 3.36
CA ALA A 126 4.77 6.66 4.78
C ALA A 126 5.81 7.78 4.96
N THR A 127 6.83 7.80 4.10
CA THR A 127 7.87 8.84 4.09
C THR A 127 7.27 10.20 3.77
N LYS A 128 6.46 10.31 2.71
CA LYS A 128 5.78 11.57 2.37
C LYS A 128 4.84 12.02 3.49
N LEU A 129 4.10 11.11 4.10
CA LEU A 129 3.23 11.41 5.23
C LEU A 129 4.02 11.98 6.42
N SER A 130 5.19 11.41 6.71
CA SER A 130 6.10 11.90 7.75
C SER A 130 6.67 13.28 7.43
N ILE A 131 6.99 13.56 6.17
CA ILE A 131 7.41 14.89 5.71
C ILE A 131 6.28 15.91 5.93
N LEU A 132 5.05 15.56 5.55
CA LEU A 132 3.88 16.45 5.70
C LEU A 132 3.57 16.79 7.16
N THR A 133 4.01 15.98 8.13
CA THR A 133 3.86 16.22 9.57
C THR A 133 5.12 16.76 10.25
N SER A 134 6.21 16.96 9.49
CA SER A 134 7.48 17.48 9.98
C SER A 134 7.51 19.01 10.06
N ASP A 135 8.62 19.55 10.59
CA ASP A 135 8.85 21.00 10.66
C ASP A 135 9.19 21.62 9.29
N ASP A 136 9.52 20.78 8.30
CA ASP A 136 9.80 21.17 6.90
C ASP A 136 8.85 20.44 5.92
N PRO A 137 7.58 20.86 5.85
CA PRO A 137 6.54 20.20 5.06
C PRO A 137 6.71 20.36 3.54
N ASP A 138 7.53 21.31 3.12
CA ASP A 138 7.79 21.62 1.71
C ASP A 138 8.93 20.78 1.13
N GLN A 139 9.54 19.89 1.93
CA GLN A 139 10.54 18.97 1.44
C GLN A 139 9.98 18.11 0.30
N ASP A 140 10.66 18.21 -0.84
CA ASP A 140 10.29 17.47 -2.04
C ASP A 140 10.48 15.96 -1.82
N HIS A 141 9.43 15.22 -2.18
CA HIS A 141 9.44 13.78 -2.25
C HIS A 141 8.44 13.38 -3.31
N ASP A 142 8.96 13.07 -4.50
CA ASP A 142 8.17 12.75 -5.67
C ASP A 142 7.69 11.30 -5.61
N LEU A 143 6.37 11.13 -5.65
CA LEU A 143 5.72 9.81 -5.66
C LEU A 143 5.48 9.27 -7.06
N SER A 144 5.69 10.09 -8.10
CA SER A 144 5.40 9.74 -9.50
C SER A 144 6.06 8.43 -9.95
N PRO A 145 7.33 8.13 -9.62
CA PRO A 145 7.96 6.87 -10.02
C PRO A 145 7.26 5.65 -9.42
N TYR A 146 6.85 5.73 -8.15
CA TYR A 146 6.15 4.66 -7.45
C TYR A 146 4.73 4.49 -8.01
N ALA A 147 4.03 5.60 -8.25
CA ALA A 147 2.69 5.61 -8.83
C ALA A 147 2.65 4.97 -10.23
N GLN A 148 3.60 5.33 -11.09
CA GLN A 148 3.73 4.74 -12.42
C GLN A 148 4.02 3.24 -12.32
N LYS A 149 4.97 2.86 -11.45
CA LYS A 149 5.38 1.46 -11.33
C LYS A 149 4.28 0.56 -10.78
N ILE A 150 3.61 0.97 -9.71
CA ILE A 150 2.57 0.15 -9.08
C ILE A 150 1.32 0.05 -9.98
N SER A 151 1.00 1.10 -10.73
CA SER A 151 -0.09 1.08 -11.71
C SER A 151 0.21 0.14 -12.87
N TYR A 152 1.45 0.14 -13.37
CA TYR A 152 1.91 -0.82 -14.37
C TYR A 152 1.79 -2.27 -13.86
N ILE A 153 2.24 -2.53 -12.64
CA ILE A 153 2.13 -3.84 -11.99
C ILE A 153 0.67 -4.25 -11.89
N LEU A 154 -0.22 -3.40 -11.37
CA LEU A 154 -1.64 -3.68 -11.25
C LEU A 154 -2.27 -4.09 -12.59
N ASN A 155 -2.00 -3.33 -13.65
CA ASN A 155 -2.54 -3.61 -14.98
C ASN A 155 -2.04 -4.97 -15.51
N ARG A 156 -0.74 -5.23 -15.38
CA ARG A 156 -0.13 -6.50 -15.82
C ARG A 156 -0.72 -7.69 -15.06
N LEU A 157 -0.78 -7.62 -13.74
CA LEU A 157 -1.30 -8.70 -12.89
C LEU A 157 -2.79 -8.94 -13.15
N THR A 158 -3.57 -7.88 -13.33
CA THR A 158 -5.00 -7.98 -13.68
C THR A 158 -5.20 -8.69 -15.02
N MET A 159 -4.36 -8.38 -16.01
CA MET A 159 -4.40 -9.06 -17.31
C MET A 159 -4.05 -10.55 -17.17
N GLN A 160 -3.00 -10.88 -16.42
CA GLN A 160 -2.61 -12.27 -16.16
C GLN A 160 -3.71 -13.04 -15.44
N LEU A 161 -4.31 -12.47 -14.39
CA LEU A 161 -5.40 -13.07 -13.63
C LEU A 161 -6.62 -13.36 -14.52
N ASN A 162 -6.99 -12.43 -15.40
CA ASN A 162 -8.08 -12.63 -16.35
C ASN A 162 -7.80 -13.77 -17.33
N VAL A 163 -6.56 -13.92 -17.81
CA VAL A 163 -6.17 -15.03 -18.67
C VAL A 163 -6.27 -16.37 -17.92
N ILE A 164 -5.78 -16.42 -16.68
CA ILE A 164 -5.83 -17.62 -15.83
C ILE A 164 -7.29 -18.04 -15.57
N ARG A 165 -8.15 -17.10 -15.17
CA ARG A 165 -9.59 -17.35 -14.95
C ARG A 165 -10.29 -17.90 -16.20
N ARG A 166 -9.95 -17.39 -17.39
CA ARG A 166 -10.49 -17.91 -18.66
C ARG A 166 -10.01 -19.34 -18.96
N GLN A 167 -8.75 -19.66 -18.65
CA GLN A 167 -8.22 -21.02 -18.82
C GLN A 167 -8.90 -22.01 -17.87
N LEU A 168 -9.15 -21.59 -16.62
CA LEU A 168 -9.87 -22.37 -15.63
C LEU A 168 -11.33 -22.63 -16.04
N GLY A 169 -12.06 -21.60 -16.49
CA GLY A 169 -13.45 -21.75 -16.95
C GLY A 169 -13.58 -22.71 -18.15
N LYS A 170 -12.58 -22.75 -19.04
CA LYS A 170 -12.55 -23.72 -20.15
C LYS A 170 -12.29 -25.16 -19.71
N ARG A 171 -11.60 -25.38 -18.58
CA ARG A 171 -11.31 -26.73 -18.05
C ARG A 171 -12.48 -27.37 -17.31
N VAL A 172 -13.41 -26.58 -16.78
CA VAL A 172 -14.59 -27.11 -16.07
C VAL A 172 -15.69 -27.59 -17.04
N LEU A 173 -15.59 -27.22 -18.32
CA LEU A 173 -16.54 -27.59 -19.38
C LEU A 173 -16.10 -28.81 -20.23
N LEU A 174 -14.99 -29.45 -19.87
CA LEU A 174 -14.45 -30.67 -20.48
C LEU A 174 -14.43 -31.79 -19.43
#